data_AF-A0A365ZL20-F1
#
_entry.id   AF-A0A365ZL20-F1
#
_cell.length_a   1.000
_cell.length_b   1.000
_cell.length_c   1.000
_cell.angle_alpha   90.00
_cell.angle_beta   90.00
_cell.angle_gamma   90.00
#
_symmetry.space_group_name_H-M   'P 1'
#
loop_
_entity.id
_entity.type
_entity.pdbx_description
1 polymer ?
#
loop_
_entity_poly.entity_id
_entity_poly.type
_entity_poly.pdbx_seq_one_letter_code
_entity_poly.pdbx_strand_id
1 'polypeptide(L)'
;MTERCASCGTTVPPLVVVAVHHAGSGGGWTHRACASCLARERLIPLAFHPRDQDGARLTYPEIVPGELVATLAPLGESPALAAPVGRLLAAVARTKDRALDADQRHAAHDAARAAVARLRKAARR
;
A
#
# COMPACT_ATOMS: atom_id res chain seq x y z
N MET A 1 -4.85 -18.02 19.41
CA MET A 1 -3.94 -18.06 18.26
C MET A 1 -3.19 -16.73 18.25
N THR A 2 -1.88 -16.73 18.50
CA THR A 2 -1.11 -15.48 18.61
C THR A 2 -0.88 -14.90 17.23
N GLU A 3 -1.29 -13.64 17.03
CA GLU A 3 -1.03 -12.94 15.78
C GLU A 3 0.48 -12.70 15.61
N ARG A 4 1.00 -12.94 14.40
CA ARG A 4 2.42 -12.78 14.07
C ARG A 4 2.58 -12.10 12.72
N CYS A 5 3.69 -11.40 12.55
CA CYS A 5 4.11 -10.93 11.24
C CYS A 5 4.37 -12.13 10.32
N ALA A 6 3.73 -12.16 9.16
CA ALA A 6 3.87 -13.22 8.17
C ALA A 6 5.29 -13.31 7.59
N SER A 7 6.04 -12.20 7.57
CA SER A 7 7.38 -12.13 6.98
C SER A 7 8.52 -12.47 7.94
N CYS A 8 8.44 -12.05 9.21
CA CYS A 8 9.54 -12.24 10.17
C CYS A 8 9.14 -12.97 11.45
N GLY A 9 7.88 -13.35 11.62
CA GLY A 9 7.39 -14.11 12.77
C GLY A 9 7.25 -13.33 14.07
N THR A 10 7.63 -12.03 14.13
CA THR A 10 7.46 -11.24 15.35
C THR A 10 6.00 -11.19 15.78
N THR A 11 5.76 -11.30 17.08
CA THR A 11 4.44 -11.16 17.71
C THR A 11 4.23 -9.78 18.33
N VAL A 12 5.24 -8.90 18.24
CA VAL A 12 5.20 -7.56 18.82
C VAL A 12 4.25 -6.66 18.00
N PRO A 13 3.17 -6.12 18.59
CA PRO A 13 2.27 -5.20 17.92
C PRO A 13 2.86 -3.78 17.77
N PRO A 14 2.32 -2.95 16.86
CA PRO A 14 1.17 -3.22 15.99
C PRO A 14 1.50 -4.13 14.80
N LEU A 15 0.57 -5.04 14.48
CA LEU A 15 0.61 -5.91 13.31
C LEU A 15 -0.54 -5.56 12.35
N VAL A 16 -0.18 -4.98 11.22
CA VAL A 16 -1.11 -4.41 10.22
C VAL A 16 -1.50 -5.47 9.20
N VAL A 17 -2.79 -5.51 8.83
CA VAL A 17 -3.25 -6.44 7.80
C VAL A 17 -2.79 -5.97 6.42
N VAL A 18 -2.20 -6.86 5.63
CA VAL A 18 -1.63 -6.54 4.30
C VAL A 18 -2.19 -7.40 3.17
N ALA A 19 -2.81 -8.53 3.50
CA ALA A 19 -3.52 -9.39 2.55
C ALA A 19 -4.50 -10.31 3.28
N VAL A 20 -5.50 -10.80 2.56
CA VAL A 20 -6.41 -11.86 2.99
C VAL A 20 -6.41 -12.94 1.91
N HIS A 21 -6.30 -14.19 2.32
CA HIS A 21 -6.55 -15.33 1.46
C HIS A 21 -7.91 -15.91 1.78
N HIS A 22 -8.80 -15.86 0.80
CA HIS A 22 -10.09 -16.54 0.86
C HIS A 22 -9.89 -18.04 0.58
N ALA A 23 -10.39 -18.90 1.45
CA ALA A 23 -10.36 -20.34 1.20
C ALA A 23 -11.64 -20.75 0.45
N GLY A 24 -11.51 -21.56 -0.60
CA GLY A 24 -12.65 -22.08 -1.38
C GLY A 24 -13.50 -23.12 -0.64
N SER A 25 -12.95 -23.76 0.41
CA SER A 25 -13.64 -24.78 1.21
C SER A 25 -13.08 -24.93 2.64
N GLY A 26 -12.63 -23.83 3.25
CA GLY A 26 -12.05 -23.82 4.59
C GLY A 26 -12.04 -22.43 5.24
N GLY A 27 -11.32 -22.28 6.36
CA GLY A 27 -11.11 -20.96 6.97
C GLY A 27 -10.06 -20.16 6.20
N GLY A 28 -10.43 -18.98 5.70
CA GLY A 28 -9.47 -18.02 5.14
C GLY A 28 -8.45 -17.56 6.18
N TRP A 29 -7.32 -17.01 5.73
CA TRP A 29 -6.30 -16.47 6.63
C TRP A 29 -5.85 -15.07 6.23
N THR A 30 -5.45 -14.30 7.23
CA THR A 30 -5.03 -12.91 7.08
C THR A 30 -3.52 -12.80 7.26
N HIS A 31 -2.85 -12.15 6.31
CA HIS A 31 -1.43 -11.82 6.44
C HIS A 31 -1.30 -10.50 7.18
N ARG A 32 -0.48 -10.50 8.22
CA ARG A 32 -0.12 -9.30 8.96
C ARG A 32 1.36 -8.97 8.81
N ALA A 33 1.72 -7.71 8.90
CA ALA A 33 3.09 -7.23 8.85
C ALA A 33 3.37 -6.26 10.01
N CYS A 34 4.55 -6.39 10.62
CA CYS A 34 5.06 -5.38 11.54
C CYS A 34 5.61 -4.17 10.76
N ALA A 35 5.82 -3.04 11.44
CA ALA A 35 6.32 -1.81 10.81
C ALA A 35 7.63 -2.01 10.03
N SER A 36 8.58 -2.79 10.54
CA SER A 36 9.83 -3.04 9.81
C SER A 36 9.62 -3.80 8.50
N CYS A 37 8.71 -4.78 8.48
CA CYS A 37 8.37 -5.52 7.26
C CYS A 37 7.48 -4.71 6.31
N LEU A 38 6.60 -3.84 6.82
CA LEU A 38 5.88 -2.85 6.00
C LEU A 38 6.87 -1.97 5.22
N ALA A 39 7.91 -1.47 5.89
CA ALA A 39 8.92 -0.64 5.25
C ALA A 39 9.78 -1.44 4.25
N ARG A 40 10.37 -2.55 4.70
CA ARG A 40 11.32 -3.35 3.92
C ARG A 40 10.72 -3.93 2.65
N GLU A 41 9.48 -4.43 2.74
CA GLU A 41 8.78 -5.06 1.61
C GLU A 41 7.83 -4.08 0.90
N ARG A 42 7.85 -2.81 1.31
CA ARG A 42 7.04 -1.72 0.74
C ARG A 42 5.54 -2.04 0.75
N LEU A 43 5.06 -2.75 1.77
CA LEU A 43 3.68 -3.26 1.79
C LEU A 43 2.67 -2.14 2.02
N ILE A 44 1.55 -2.19 1.30
CA ILE A 44 0.41 -1.33 1.50
C ILE A 44 -0.59 -2.04 2.43
N PRO A 45 -1.00 -1.42 3.55
CA PRO A 45 -2.07 -1.94 4.40
C PRO A 45 -3.35 -2.23 3.60
N LEU A 46 -3.99 -3.37 3.89
CA LEU A 46 -5.20 -3.84 3.20
C LEU A 46 -6.33 -2.79 3.25
N ALA A 47 -6.42 -2.04 4.34
CA ALA A 47 -7.38 -0.95 4.50
C ALA A 47 -7.28 0.14 3.40
N PHE A 48 -6.17 0.21 2.67
CA PHE A 48 -5.94 1.17 1.59
C PHE A 48 -6.01 0.54 0.19
N HIS A 49 -6.31 -0.75 0.08
CA HIS A 49 -6.42 -1.41 -1.21
C HIS A 49 -7.67 -0.90 -1.96
N PRO A 50 -7.58 -0.75 -3.30
CA PRO A 50 -8.76 -0.52 -4.13
C PRO A 50 -9.81 -1.62 -3.92
N ARG A 51 -11.10 -1.26 -4.03
CA ARG A 51 -12.22 -2.18 -3.73
C ARG A 51 -12.33 -3.37 -4.67
N ASP A 52 -11.75 -3.27 -5.86
CA ASP A 52 -11.75 -4.28 -6.91
C ASP A 52 -10.61 -5.30 -6.76
N GLN A 53 -9.80 -5.20 -5.71
CA GLN A 53 -8.73 -6.15 -5.42
C GLN A 53 -9.25 -7.33 -4.59
N ASP A 54 -8.72 -8.52 -4.89
CA ASP A 54 -9.09 -9.81 -4.30
C ASP A 54 -8.48 -10.07 -2.92
N GLY A 55 -7.97 -9.03 -2.26
CA GLY A 55 -7.25 -9.14 -1.00
C GLY A 55 -5.78 -9.55 -1.14
N ALA A 56 -5.25 -9.66 -2.36
CA ALA A 56 -3.83 -9.90 -2.58
C ALA A 56 -2.93 -8.78 -2.03
N ARG A 57 -1.68 -9.13 -1.74
CA ARG A 57 -0.69 -8.20 -1.19
C ARG A 57 -0.30 -7.13 -2.22
N LEU A 58 -0.52 -5.85 -1.89
CA LEU A 58 -0.06 -4.72 -2.68
C LEU A 58 1.19 -4.07 -2.10
N THR A 59 1.99 -3.46 -2.99
CA THR A 59 3.22 -2.76 -2.65
C THR A 59 3.21 -1.32 -3.15
N TYR A 60 3.89 -0.42 -2.43
CA TYR A 60 4.10 0.94 -2.86
C TYR A 60 4.96 0.94 -4.12
N PRO A 61 4.49 1.59 -5.21
CA PRO A 61 5.20 1.62 -6.48
C PRO A 61 6.54 2.34 -6.33
N GLU A 62 7.51 2.04 -7.21
CA GLU A 62 8.88 2.58 -7.15
C GLU A 62 8.97 4.11 -7.19
N ILE A 63 7.95 4.78 -7.74
CA ILE A 63 7.86 6.25 -7.69
C ILE A 63 7.76 6.80 -6.26
N VAL A 64 7.35 5.99 -5.28
CA VAL A 64 7.37 6.33 -3.87
C VAL A 64 8.78 6.08 -3.32
N PRO A 65 9.49 7.10 -2.85
CA PRO A 65 10.85 6.91 -2.33
C PRO A 65 10.87 6.01 -1.08
N GLY A 66 11.94 5.21 -0.93
CA GLY A 66 12.07 4.26 0.17
C GLY A 66 12.03 4.90 1.56
N GLU A 67 12.57 6.11 1.72
CA GLU A 67 12.53 6.87 2.97
C GLU A 67 11.10 7.32 3.32
N LEU A 68 10.28 7.62 2.31
CA LEU A 68 8.86 7.93 2.51
C LEU A 68 8.10 6.67 2.93
N VAL A 69 8.38 5.52 2.32
CA VAL A 69 7.80 4.24 2.74
C VAL A 69 8.16 3.91 4.20
N ALA A 70 9.41 4.14 4.61
CA ALA A 70 9.83 3.95 5.99
C ALA A 70 9.09 4.87 6.98
N THR A 71 8.77 6.09 6.55
CA THR A 71 7.98 7.05 7.36
C THR A 71 6.50 6.64 7.45
N LEU A 72 5.95 6.04 6.41
CA LEU A 72 4.56 5.56 6.37
C LEU A 72 4.36 4.29 7.21
N ALA A 73 5.35 3.41 7.26
CA ALA A 73 5.27 2.12 7.94
C ALA A 73 4.79 2.18 9.41
N PRO A 74 5.32 3.05 10.30
CA PRO A 74 4.83 3.15 11.67
C PRO A 74 3.42 3.75 11.79
N LEU A 75 2.93 4.46 10.76
CA LEU A 75 1.57 5.03 10.75
C LEU A 75 0.50 3.98 10.46
N GLY A 76 0.88 2.79 9.99
CA GLY A 76 0.00 1.65 9.79
C GLY A 76 -1.27 1.99 9.01
N GLU A 77 -2.43 1.68 9.58
CA GLU A 77 -3.76 1.85 9.00
C GLU A 77 -4.37 3.24 9.28
N SER A 78 -3.55 4.25 9.56
CA SER A 78 -4.03 5.62 9.82
C SER A 78 -5.04 6.08 8.74
N PRO A 79 -6.28 6.45 9.13
CA PRO A 79 -7.32 6.87 8.17
C PRO A 79 -6.92 8.08 7.31
N ALA A 80 -6.01 8.92 7.83
CA ALA A 80 -5.47 10.08 7.10
C ALA A 80 -4.71 9.69 5.83
N LEU A 81 -4.22 8.44 5.74
CA LEU A 81 -3.46 7.92 4.60
C LEU A 81 -4.34 7.29 3.52
N ALA A 82 -5.57 6.87 3.83
CA ALA A 82 -6.42 6.13 2.90
C ALA A 82 -6.64 6.89 1.57
N ALA A 83 -7.07 8.15 1.63
CA ALA A 83 -7.33 8.95 0.43
C ALA A 83 -6.05 9.33 -0.35
N PRO A 84 -4.92 9.72 0.29
CA PRO A 84 -3.64 9.88 -0.39
C PRO A 84 -3.15 8.60 -1.10
N VAL A 85 -3.20 7.45 -0.44
CA VAL A 85 -2.73 6.16 -1.00
C VAL A 85 -3.62 5.73 -2.15
N GLY A 86 -4.95 5.80 -2.01
CA GLY A 86 -5.87 5.47 -3.09
C GLY A 86 -5.65 6.32 -4.35
N ARG A 87 -5.40 7.63 -4.18
CA ARG A 87 -5.07 8.53 -5.31
C ARG A 87 -3.75 8.19 -5.98
N LEU A 88 -2.73 7.80 -5.21
CA LEU A 88 -1.46 7.34 -5.76
C LEU A 88 -1.66 6.09 -6.61
N LEU A 89 -2.37 5.08 -6.09
CA LEU A 89 -2.61 3.82 -6.80
C LEU A 89 -3.39 4.05 -8.09
N ALA A 90 -4.43 4.88 -8.06
CA ALA A 90 -5.18 5.25 -9.26
C ALA A 90 -4.30 5.97 -10.31
N ALA A 91 -3.47 6.93 -9.88
CA ALA A 91 -2.58 7.64 -10.80
C ALA A 91 -1.54 6.69 -11.44
N VAL A 92 -0.96 5.78 -10.66
CA VAL A 92 0.00 4.78 -11.15
C VAL A 92 -0.64 3.71 -12.02
N ALA A 93 -1.90 3.35 -11.78
CA ALA A 93 -2.63 2.48 -12.69
C ALA A 93 -2.78 3.13 -14.07
N ARG A 94 -3.10 4.44 -14.12
CA ARG A 94 -3.21 5.18 -15.39
C ARG A 94 -1.90 5.27 -16.16
N THR A 95 -0.74 5.32 -15.50
CA THR A 95 0.55 5.34 -16.24
C THR A 95 0.85 4.04 -16.97
N LYS A 96 0.17 2.94 -16.61
CA LYS A 96 0.29 1.63 -17.25
C LYS A 96 -0.77 1.37 -18.32
N ASP A 97 -1.73 2.28 -18.47
CA ASP A 97 -2.82 2.14 -19.44
C ASP A 97 -2.29 2.34 -20.86
N ARG A 98 -2.37 1.28 -21.67
CA ARG A 98 -1.88 1.25 -23.05
C ARG A 98 -2.83 1.93 -24.04
N ALA A 99 -4.07 2.24 -23.63
CA ALA A 99 -5.02 2.97 -24.46
C ALA A 99 -4.73 4.47 -24.52
N LEU A 100 -3.89 4.99 -23.61
CA LEU A 100 -3.56 6.41 -23.53
C LEU A 100 -2.52 6.84 -24.57
N ASP A 101 -2.75 8.00 -25.18
CA ASP A 101 -1.76 8.66 -26.02
C ASP A 101 -0.55 9.17 -25.21
N ALA A 102 0.44 9.75 -25.90
CA ALA A 102 1.68 10.19 -25.26
C ALA A 102 1.45 11.33 -24.24
N ASP A 103 0.59 12.29 -24.56
CA ASP A 103 0.30 13.46 -23.71
C ASP A 103 -0.48 13.03 -22.46
N GLN A 104 -1.45 12.15 -22.64
CA GLN A 104 -2.22 11.55 -21.55
C GLN A 104 -1.33 10.73 -20.62
N ARG A 105 -0.38 9.96 -21.15
CA ARG A 105 0.61 9.23 -20.34
C ARG A 105 1.52 10.18 -19.58
N HIS A 106 1.98 11.27 -20.22
CA HIS A 106 2.78 12.29 -19.54
C HIS A 106 2.02 12.91 -18.36
N ALA A 107 0.76 13.33 -18.60
CA ALA A 107 -0.11 13.87 -17.56
C ALA A 107 -0.36 12.86 -16.43
N ALA A 108 -0.47 11.56 -16.73
CA ALA A 108 -0.60 10.51 -15.72
C ALA A 108 0.67 10.39 -14.84
N HIS A 109 1.86 10.50 -15.44
CA HIS A 109 3.12 10.51 -14.69
C HIS A 109 3.22 11.74 -13.77
N ASP A 110 2.83 12.91 -14.23
CA ASP A 110 2.79 14.12 -13.41
C ASP A 110 1.77 14.02 -12.27
N ALA A 111 0.60 13.44 -12.54
CA ALA A 111 -0.39 13.15 -11.52
C ALA A 111 0.15 12.19 -10.46
N ALA A 112 0.91 11.16 -10.86
CA ALA A 112 1.53 10.22 -9.94
C ALA A 112 2.60 10.91 -9.05
N ARG A 113 3.45 11.77 -9.63
CA ARG A 113 4.42 12.58 -8.86
C ARG A 113 3.72 13.51 -7.87
N ALA A 114 2.65 14.18 -8.29
CA ALA A 114 1.85 15.02 -7.42
C ALA A 114 1.17 14.22 -6.29
N ALA A 115 0.75 12.99 -6.56
CA ALA A 115 0.20 12.10 -5.53
C ALA A 115 1.25 11.72 -4.48
N VAL A 116 2.50 11.43 -4.89
CA VAL A 116 3.62 11.20 -3.96
C VAL A 116 3.87 12.42 -3.07
N ALA A 117 3.87 13.64 -3.64
CA ALA A 117 4.03 14.86 -2.85
C ALA A 117 2.92 15.04 -1.80
N ARG A 118 1.66 14.73 -2.17
CA ARG A 118 0.53 14.75 -1.23
C ARG A 118 0.65 13.69 -0.15
N LEU A 119 1.08 12.48 -0.51
CA LEU A 119 1.34 11.40 0.44
C LEU A 119 2.41 11.80 1.46
N ARG A 120 3.51 12.41 1.01
CA ARG A 120 4.55 12.96 1.89
C ARG A 120 4.02 14.02 2.84
N LYS A 121 3.09 14.88 2.39
CA LYS A 121 2.44 15.87 3.25
C LYS A 121 1.53 15.22 4.29
N ALA A 122 0.82 14.16 3.92
CA ALA A 122 -0.06 13.42 4.84
C ALA A 122 0.75 12.66 5.90
N ALA A 123 1.92 12.12 5.56
CA ALA A 123 2.79 11.39 6.47
C ALA A 123 3.47 12.24 7.56
N ARG A 124 3.36 13.58 7.48
CA ARG A 124 3.95 14.53 8.44
C ARG A 124 2.96 15.05 9.47
N ARG A 125 1.70 14.63 9.39
CA ARG A 125 0.62 15.03 10.32
C ARG A 125 0.42 13.95 11.35
#